data_AF-A0A6N9AW20-F1
#
_entry.id   AF-A0A6N9AW20-F1
#
_cell.length_a   1.000
_cell.length_b   1.000
_cell.length_c   1.000
_cell.angle_alpha   90.00
_cell.angle_beta   90.00
_cell.angle_gamma   90.00
#
_symmetry.space_group_name_H-M   'P 1'
#
loop_
_entity.id
_entity.type
_entity.pdbx_description
1 polymer ?
#
loop_
_entity_poly.entity_id
_entity_poly.type
_entity_poly.pdbx_seq_one_letter_code
_entity_poly.pdbx_strand_id
1 'polypeptide(L)'
;MQEQLTEKNTDFDPAHLLSEFNQQYSRIMSSLMNTQPSADVSQFSIRLGTLFAKAALNNANDLNNLMQVQLKALSKYAALGDYIVKKSQGIDVAPAIQPKSDDGRFRSSEWHADVNNPETSNSTLWFDALKQSYLIGSEYLQGFFQQTDGLTSEEKRKLDFYSDQVVNAFAPTNFLQTNPDALKATRDSKGENLLNGLRNLADDLEAGKSVKMVDDDAFELGRNIAVSPGKVIARNRMAELIQYAPSTET
;
A
#
# COMPACT_ATOMS: atom_id res chain seq x y z
N MET A 1 4.34 33.14 -33.05
CA MET A 1 5.61 32.56 -32.55
C MET A 1 5.22 31.23 -31.93
N GLN A 2 5.29 30.17 -32.73
CA GLN A 2 5.06 28.79 -32.29
C GLN A 2 6.39 28.32 -31.69
N GLU A 3 6.50 28.31 -30.37
CA GLU A 3 7.63 27.68 -29.70
C GLU A 3 7.41 26.17 -29.70
N GLN A 4 8.40 25.50 -30.28
CA GLN A 4 8.49 24.09 -30.48
C GLN A 4 8.39 23.37 -29.14
N LEU A 5 7.34 22.57 -28.97
CA LEU A 5 7.39 21.42 -28.07
C LEU A 5 8.40 20.45 -28.69
N THR A 6 9.66 20.61 -28.33
CA THR A 6 10.71 19.67 -28.65
C THR A 6 10.35 18.36 -27.95
N GLU A 7 9.79 17.42 -28.70
CA GLU A 7 9.77 16.01 -28.32
C GLU A 7 11.19 15.64 -27.89
N LYS A 8 11.40 15.49 -26.58
CA LYS A 8 12.59 14.84 -26.05
C LYS A 8 12.42 13.37 -26.40
N ASN A 9 12.79 13.03 -27.64
CA ASN A 9 12.96 11.67 -28.08
C ASN A 9 14.19 11.13 -27.35
N THR A 10 14.02 10.76 -26.08
CA THR A 10 15.01 10.01 -25.32
C THR A 10 15.05 8.63 -25.95
N ASP A 11 15.99 8.48 -26.89
CA ASP A 11 16.36 7.18 -27.42
C ASP A 11 16.68 6.27 -26.22
N PHE A 12 16.04 5.11 -26.18
CA PHE A 12 16.14 4.20 -25.04
C PHE A 12 17.58 3.69 -24.98
N ASP A 13 18.38 4.22 -24.03
CA ASP A 13 19.75 3.79 -23.76
C ASP A 13 19.78 2.84 -22.54
N PRO A 14 19.86 1.52 -22.76
CA PRO A 14 19.88 0.55 -21.67
C PRO A 14 21.12 0.68 -20.79
N ALA A 15 22.26 1.12 -21.35
CA ALA A 15 23.50 1.24 -20.61
C ALA A 15 23.41 2.40 -19.61
N HIS A 16 22.84 3.53 -20.05
CA HIS A 16 22.59 4.66 -19.17
C HIS A 16 21.64 4.30 -18.03
N LEU A 17 20.50 3.67 -18.34
CA LEU A 17 19.51 3.23 -17.33
C LEU A 17 20.13 2.29 -16.28
N LEU A 18 20.92 1.31 -16.71
CA LEU A 18 21.60 0.37 -15.80
C LEU A 18 22.64 1.06 -14.91
N SER A 19 23.41 1.99 -15.48
CA SER A 19 24.40 2.74 -14.73
C SER A 19 23.75 3.59 -13.64
N GLU A 20 22.64 4.25 -13.98
CA GLU A 20 21.92 5.10 -13.05
C GLU A 20 21.20 4.30 -11.97
N PHE A 21 20.56 3.18 -12.35
CA PHE A 21 19.98 2.24 -11.40
C PHE A 21 21.01 1.81 -10.35
N ASN A 22 22.19 1.37 -10.79
CA ASN A 22 23.26 0.94 -9.89
C ASN A 22 23.75 2.06 -8.97
N GLN A 23 23.82 3.29 -9.47
CA GLN A 23 24.16 4.46 -8.68
C GLN A 23 23.12 4.72 -7.57
N GLN A 24 21.83 4.78 -7.92
CA GLN A 24 20.76 5.04 -6.95
C GLN A 24 20.65 3.90 -5.92
N TYR A 25 20.73 2.65 -6.38
CA TYR A 25 20.74 1.48 -5.50
C TYR A 25 21.89 1.53 -4.49
N SER A 26 23.10 1.90 -4.94
CA SER A 26 24.26 2.01 -4.05
C SER A 26 24.08 3.12 -3.01
N ARG A 27 23.52 4.27 -3.40
CA ARG A 27 23.17 5.37 -2.46
C ARG A 27 22.23 4.86 -1.38
N ILE A 28 21.11 4.25 -1.77
CA ILE A 28 20.10 3.69 -0.86
C ILE A 28 20.73 2.68 0.10
N MET A 29 21.47 1.70 -0.43
CA MET A 29 22.05 0.64 0.39
C MET A 29 23.07 1.19 1.40
N SER A 30 23.90 2.15 0.98
CA SER A 30 24.85 2.82 1.87
C SER A 30 24.15 3.58 3.01
N SER A 31 23.03 4.26 2.72
CA SER A 31 22.22 4.96 3.73
C SER A 31 21.60 3.96 4.72
N LEU A 32 21.01 2.88 4.22
CA LEU A 32 20.36 1.86 5.05
C LEU A 32 21.36 1.11 5.93
N MET A 33 22.54 0.75 5.42
CA MET A 33 23.59 0.09 6.21
C MET A 33 24.06 0.94 7.39
N ASN A 34 24.02 2.27 7.24
CA ASN A 34 24.44 3.19 8.28
C ASN A 34 23.29 3.60 9.23
N THR A 35 22.06 3.23 8.91
CA THR A 35 20.88 3.57 9.70
C THR A 35 20.54 2.44 10.67
N GLN A 36 20.88 2.62 11.96
CA GLN A 36 20.40 1.71 12.99
C GLN A 36 19.00 2.12 13.49
N PRO A 37 18.11 1.15 13.78
CA PRO A 37 16.86 1.45 14.45
C PRO A 37 17.12 2.13 15.79
N SER A 38 16.34 3.16 16.12
CA SER A 38 16.43 3.77 17.44
C SER A 38 16.05 2.77 18.54
N ALA A 39 16.49 3.04 19.77
CA ALA A 39 16.12 2.23 20.93
C ALA A 39 14.59 2.15 21.09
N ASP A 40 13.86 3.24 20.79
CA ASP A 40 12.40 3.29 20.86
C ASP A 40 11.73 2.34 19.87
N VAL A 41 12.21 2.30 18.62
CA VAL A 41 11.71 1.38 17.59
C VAL A 41 11.97 -0.07 18.01
N SER A 42 13.17 -0.35 18.52
CA SER A 42 13.52 -1.69 18.99
C SER A 42 12.63 -2.15 20.15
N GLN A 43 12.41 -1.29 21.15
CA GLN A 43 11.53 -1.55 22.28
C GLN A 43 10.06 -1.68 21.87
N PHE A 44 9.62 -0.87 20.91
CA PHE A 44 8.30 -1.00 20.31
C PHE A 44 8.11 -2.39 19.66
N SER A 45 9.06 -2.83 18.84
CA SER A 45 9.01 -4.15 18.17
C SER A 45 8.98 -5.31 19.16
N ILE A 46 9.78 -5.25 20.23
CA ILE A 46 9.76 -6.28 21.30
C ILE A 46 8.40 -6.33 21.99
N ARG A 47 7.83 -5.18 22.34
CA ARG A 47 6.51 -5.10 22.99
C ARG A 47 5.41 -5.62 22.07
N LEU A 48 5.48 -5.29 20.78
CA LEU A 48 4.54 -5.78 19.79
C LEU A 48 4.65 -7.29 19.61
N GLY A 49 5.87 -7.83 19.47
CA GLY A 49 6.10 -9.28 19.39
C GLY A 49 5.59 -10.02 20.64
N THR A 50 5.80 -9.46 21.83
CA THR A 50 5.27 -10.00 23.08
C THR A 50 3.74 -10.02 23.09
N LEU A 51 3.09 -8.96 22.59
CA LEU A 51 1.64 -8.89 22.47
C LEU A 51 1.10 -9.97 21.52
N PHE A 52 1.70 -10.14 20.34
CA PHE A 52 1.34 -11.20 19.40
C PHE A 52 1.56 -12.60 19.98
N ALA A 53 2.67 -12.83 20.67
CA ALA A 53 2.94 -14.12 21.33
C ALA A 53 1.92 -14.42 22.43
N LYS A 54 1.60 -13.43 23.28
CA LYS A 54 0.55 -13.54 24.32
C LYS A 54 -0.80 -13.88 23.67
N ALA A 55 -1.15 -13.22 22.58
CA ALA A 55 -2.39 -13.47 21.87
C ALA A 55 -2.46 -14.88 21.26
N ALA A 56 -1.38 -15.30 20.58
CA ALA A 56 -1.28 -16.62 19.99
C ALA A 56 -1.37 -17.74 21.04
N LEU A 57 -0.69 -17.59 22.18
CA LEU A 57 -0.76 -18.55 23.29
C LEU A 57 -2.16 -18.63 23.89
N ASN A 58 -2.81 -17.49 24.12
CA ASN A 58 -4.17 -17.47 24.67
C ASN A 58 -5.16 -18.10 23.70
N ASN A 59 -5.05 -17.81 22.41
CA ASN A 59 -5.96 -18.37 21.42
C ASN A 59 -5.71 -19.88 21.17
N ALA A 60 -4.46 -20.34 21.24
CA ALA A 60 -4.15 -21.77 21.14
C ALA A 60 -4.76 -22.61 22.28
N ASN A 61 -5.04 -22.00 23.44
CA ASN A 61 -5.72 -22.66 24.55
C ASN A 61 -7.23 -22.77 24.34
N ASP A 62 -7.81 -22.03 23.38
CA ASP A 62 -9.20 -22.17 22.95
C ASP A 62 -9.28 -23.06 21.70
N LEU A 63 -9.28 -24.37 21.92
CA LEU A 63 -9.37 -25.37 20.85
C LEU A 63 -10.62 -25.18 19.97
N ASN A 64 -11.73 -24.73 20.55
CA ASN A 64 -12.97 -24.55 19.81
C ASN A 64 -12.86 -23.37 18.85
N ASN A 65 -12.38 -22.22 19.31
CA ASN A 65 -12.16 -21.08 18.45
C ASN A 65 -11.13 -21.37 17.36
N LEU A 66 -10.00 -21.98 17.73
CA LEU A 66 -8.96 -22.37 16.79
C LEU A 66 -9.50 -23.27 15.67
N MET A 67 -10.29 -24.28 16.03
CA MET A 67 -10.92 -25.19 15.07
C MET A 67 -11.92 -24.45 14.15
N GLN A 68 -12.75 -23.55 14.69
CA GLN A 68 -13.70 -22.77 13.90
C GLN A 68 -12.99 -21.87 12.87
N VAL A 69 -11.95 -21.16 13.29
CA VAL A 69 -11.17 -20.28 12.41
C VAL A 69 -10.46 -21.09 11.32
N GLN A 70 -9.89 -22.25 11.66
CA GLN A 70 -9.27 -23.16 10.68
C GLN A 70 -10.29 -23.74 9.69
N LEU A 71 -11.44 -24.25 10.16
CA LEU A 71 -12.48 -24.81 9.30
C LEU A 71 -13.05 -23.75 8.35
N LYS A 72 -13.24 -22.52 8.83
CA LYS A 72 -13.66 -21.39 7.99
C LYS A 72 -12.64 -21.12 6.88
N ALA A 73 -11.34 -21.03 7.21
CA ALA A 73 -10.30 -20.85 6.21
C ALA A 73 -10.23 -22.02 5.22
N LEU A 74 -10.28 -23.26 5.71
CA LEU A 74 -10.28 -24.45 4.86
C LEU A 74 -11.46 -24.44 3.87
N SER A 75 -12.66 -24.10 4.33
CA SER A 75 -13.85 -23.99 3.48
C SER A 75 -13.68 -22.94 2.38
N LYS A 76 -13.04 -21.80 2.69
CA LYS A 76 -12.77 -20.74 1.71
C LYS A 76 -11.68 -21.13 0.72
N TYR A 77 -10.62 -21.81 1.16
CA TYR A 77 -9.60 -22.33 0.25
C TYR A 77 -10.16 -23.43 -0.67
N ALA A 78 -11.06 -24.28 -0.17
CA ALA A 78 -11.77 -25.25 -1.01
C ALA A 78 -12.66 -24.54 -2.06
N ALA A 79 -13.40 -23.50 -1.65
CA ALA A 79 -14.17 -22.66 -2.57
C ALA A 79 -13.29 -21.93 -3.58
N LEU A 80 -12.09 -21.49 -3.20
CA LEU A 80 -11.11 -20.90 -4.11
C LEU A 80 -10.59 -21.93 -5.14
N GLY A 81 -10.36 -23.17 -4.72
CA GLY A 81 -10.00 -24.26 -5.64
C GLY A 81 -11.08 -24.50 -6.69
N ASP A 82 -12.34 -24.62 -6.26
CA ASP A 82 -13.50 -24.74 -7.16
C ASP A 82 -13.64 -23.53 -8.09
N TYR A 83 -13.46 -22.32 -7.55
CA TYR A 83 -13.46 -21.07 -8.31
C TYR A 83 -12.41 -21.07 -9.44
N ILE A 84 -11.15 -21.40 -9.13
CA ILE A 84 -10.05 -21.41 -10.11
C ILE A 84 -10.33 -22.44 -11.21
N VAL A 85 -10.77 -23.64 -10.84
CA VAL A 85 -11.09 -24.70 -11.81
C VAL A 85 -12.20 -24.23 -12.75
N LYS A 86 -13.30 -23.70 -12.23
CA LYS A 86 -14.43 -23.22 -13.05
C LYS A 86 -14.03 -22.05 -13.95
N LYS A 87 -13.30 -21.06 -13.43
CA LYS A 87 -12.77 -19.95 -14.24
C LYS A 87 -11.81 -20.42 -15.32
N SER A 88 -10.94 -21.40 -15.05
CA SER A 88 -10.04 -21.98 -16.06
C SER A 88 -10.78 -22.69 -17.19
N GLN A 89 -12.00 -23.17 -16.94
CA GLN A 89 -12.91 -23.77 -17.94
C GLN A 89 -13.76 -22.73 -18.68
N GLY A 90 -13.54 -21.43 -18.43
CA GLY A 90 -14.31 -20.34 -19.02
C GLY A 90 -15.68 -20.11 -18.36
N ILE A 91 -15.94 -20.75 -17.21
CA ILE A 91 -17.21 -20.60 -16.50
C ILE A 91 -17.10 -19.39 -15.58
N ASP A 92 -17.97 -18.41 -15.79
CA ASP A 92 -18.06 -17.27 -14.90
C ASP A 92 -18.80 -17.63 -13.61
N VAL A 93 -18.10 -17.49 -12.48
CA VAL A 93 -18.59 -17.80 -11.14
C VAL A 93 -18.20 -16.71 -10.16
N ALA A 94 -18.99 -16.55 -9.10
CA ALA A 94 -18.69 -15.60 -8.04
C ALA A 94 -17.38 -15.97 -7.31
N PRO A 95 -16.56 -14.98 -6.91
CA PRO A 95 -15.31 -15.22 -6.19
C PRO A 95 -15.55 -15.84 -4.81
N ALA A 96 -14.58 -16.62 -4.32
CA ALA A 96 -14.65 -17.26 -3.01
C ALA A 96 -14.64 -16.25 -1.86
N ILE A 97 -14.03 -15.09 -2.08
CA ILE A 97 -14.05 -13.94 -1.17
C ILE A 97 -14.01 -12.65 -1.97
N GLN A 98 -14.71 -11.62 -1.48
CA GLN A 98 -14.63 -10.28 -2.05
C GLN A 98 -13.81 -9.36 -1.13
N PRO A 99 -13.05 -8.41 -1.70
CA PRO A 99 -12.44 -7.35 -0.90
C PRO A 99 -13.52 -6.52 -0.19
N LYS A 100 -13.17 -5.87 0.91
CA LYS A 100 -14.07 -4.92 1.56
C LYS A 100 -14.38 -3.77 0.59
N SER A 101 -15.55 -3.15 0.72
CA SER A 101 -16.01 -2.09 -0.21
C SER A 101 -15.11 -0.86 -0.24
N ASP A 102 -14.37 -0.62 0.84
CA ASP A 102 -13.40 0.47 1.00
C ASP A 102 -11.97 0.10 0.56
N ASP A 103 -11.71 -1.17 0.22
CA ASP A 103 -10.39 -1.64 -0.20
C ASP A 103 -10.11 -1.28 -1.67
N GLY A 104 -9.42 -0.15 -1.87
CA GLY A 104 -9.07 0.37 -3.19
C GLY A 104 -7.92 -0.35 -3.90
N ARG A 105 -7.26 -1.33 -3.27
CA ARG A 105 -6.04 -1.97 -3.79
C ARG A 105 -6.26 -2.82 -5.04
N PHE A 106 -7.47 -3.35 -5.21
CA PHE A 106 -7.81 -4.33 -6.24
C PHE A 106 -8.81 -3.79 -7.27
N ARG A 107 -8.77 -2.48 -7.56
CA ARG A 107 -9.72 -1.82 -8.47
C ARG A 107 -9.47 -2.07 -9.95
N SER A 108 -8.21 -2.35 -10.31
CA SER A 108 -7.82 -2.55 -11.70
C SER A 108 -8.41 -3.84 -12.26
N SER A 109 -8.79 -3.84 -13.54
CA SER A 109 -9.37 -5.01 -14.21
C SER A 109 -8.47 -6.23 -14.16
N GLU A 110 -7.15 -6.02 -14.13
CA GLU A 110 -6.11 -7.03 -14.15
C GLU A 110 -6.10 -7.90 -12.88
N TRP A 111 -6.73 -7.41 -11.80
CA TRP A 111 -6.96 -8.18 -10.57
C TRP A 111 -8.16 -9.12 -10.65
N HIS A 112 -8.94 -9.10 -11.72
CA HIS A 112 -10.14 -9.90 -11.90
C HIS A 112 -9.96 -10.86 -13.09
N ALA A 113 -10.22 -12.15 -12.88
CA ALA A 113 -10.08 -13.14 -13.93
C ALA A 113 -11.02 -12.83 -15.09
N ASP A 114 -10.44 -12.50 -16.25
CA ASP A 114 -11.17 -12.30 -17.50
C ASP A 114 -11.12 -13.57 -18.33
N VAL A 115 -12.20 -14.34 -18.28
CA VAL A 115 -12.35 -15.58 -19.04
C VAL A 115 -12.66 -15.36 -20.52
N ASN A 116 -13.05 -14.15 -20.91
CA ASN A 116 -13.44 -13.82 -22.27
C ASN A 116 -12.26 -13.40 -23.15
N ASN A 117 -11.10 -13.10 -22.55
CA ASN A 117 -9.90 -12.71 -23.27
C ASN A 117 -8.82 -13.81 -23.19
N PRO A 118 -8.62 -14.60 -24.27
CA PRO A 118 -7.65 -15.70 -24.27
C PRO A 118 -6.21 -15.26 -24.01
N GLU A 119 -5.82 -14.05 -24.42
CA GLU A 119 -4.45 -13.55 -24.33
C GLU A 119 -4.06 -13.21 -22.87
N THR A 120 -5.02 -12.72 -22.08
CA THR A 120 -4.79 -12.27 -20.71
C THR A 120 -5.40 -13.19 -19.66
N SER A 121 -6.20 -14.18 -20.07
CA SER A 121 -6.95 -15.07 -19.17
C SER A 121 -6.06 -15.75 -18.13
N ASN A 122 -4.94 -16.33 -18.56
CA ASN A 122 -4.01 -17.02 -17.65
C ASN A 122 -3.36 -16.06 -16.63
N SER A 123 -2.92 -14.88 -17.07
CA SER A 123 -2.29 -13.90 -16.18
C SER A 123 -3.27 -13.28 -15.20
N THR A 124 -4.47 -12.92 -15.67
CA THR A 124 -5.51 -12.32 -14.82
C THR A 124 -6.06 -13.34 -13.83
N LEU A 125 -6.18 -14.62 -14.22
CA LEU A 125 -6.52 -15.71 -13.31
C LEU A 125 -5.47 -15.90 -12.21
N TRP A 126 -4.18 -15.80 -12.54
CA TRP A 126 -3.11 -15.84 -11.54
C TRP A 126 -3.21 -14.69 -10.53
N PHE A 127 -3.37 -13.45 -10.99
CA PHE A 127 -3.47 -12.28 -10.10
C PHE A 127 -4.74 -12.33 -9.24
N ASP A 128 -5.86 -12.79 -9.81
CA ASP A 128 -7.11 -12.95 -9.06
C ASP A 128 -7.02 -14.08 -8.01
N ALA A 129 -6.41 -15.21 -8.36
CA ALA A 129 -6.14 -16.30 -7.41
C ALA A 129 -5.23 -15.85 -6.26
N LEU A 130 -4.18 -15.05 -6.58
CA LEU A 130 -3.28 -14.48 -5.59
C LEU A 130 -4.02 -13.50 -4.67
N LYS A 131 -4.82 -12.59 -5.23
CA LYS A 131 -5.68 -11.67 -4.48
C LYS A 131 -6.63 -12.43 -3.55
N GLN A 132 -7.33 -13.46 -4.04
CA GLN A 132 -8.27 -14.21 -3.23
C GLN A 132 -7.55 -15.00 -2.12
N SER A 133 -6.40 -15.61 -2.42
CA SER A 133 -5.56 -16.27 -1.40
C SER A 133 -5.14 -15.30 -0.31
N TYR A 134 -4.70 -14.09 -0.70
CA TYR A 134 -4.37 -13.02 0.23
C TYR A 134 -5.56 -12.60 1.10
N LEU A 135 -6.73 -12.39 0.52
CA LEU A 135 -7.94 -11.99 1.25
C LEU A 135 -8.40 -13.08 2.24
N ILE A 136 -8.33 -14.36 1.85
CA ILE A 136 -8.64 -15.48 2.75
C ILE A 136 -7.62 -15.53 3.90
N GLY A 137 -6.32 -15.43 3.62
CA GLY A 137 -5.28 -15.40 4.63
C GLY A 137 -5.40 -14.20 5.58
N SER A 138 -5.79 -13.04 5.05
CA SER A 138 -6.04 -11.82 5.81
C SER A 138 -7.20 -12.00 6.81
N GLU A 139 -8.34 -12.54 6.33
CA GLU A 139 -9.48 -12.80 7.20
C GLU A 139 -9.19 -13.89 8.23
N TYR A 140 -8.42 -14.91 7.86
CA TYR A 140 -7.96 -15.95 8.79
C TYR A 140 -7.11 -15.35 9.90
N LEU A 141 -6.11 -14.53 9.57
CA LEU A 141 -5.22 -13.91 10.56
C LEU A 141 -5.96 -12.94 11.47
N GLN A 142 -6.88 -12.13 10.91
CA GLN A 142 -7.74 -11.26 11.69
C GLN A 142 -8.67 -12.06 12.63
N GLY A 143 -9.32 -13.11 12.12
CA GLY A 143 -10.18 -13.99 12.91
C GLY A 143 -9.42 -14.73 14.02
N PHE A 144 -8.16 -15.06 13.78
CA PHE A 144 -7.28 -15.65 14.77
C PHE A 144 -6.99 -14.68 15.93
N PHE A 145 -6.87 -13.38 15.70
CA PHE A 145 -6.56 -12.43 16.78
C PHE A 145 -7.80 -11.82 17.45
N GLN A 146 -8.92 -11.65 16.74
CA GLN A 146 -10.14 -11.02 17.25
C GLN A 146 -10.78 -11.74 18.45
N GLN A 147 -10.66 -13.07 18.53
CA GLN A 147 -11.30 -13.89 19.56
C GLN A 147 -10.36 -14.25 20.72
N THR A 148 -9.31 -13.43 20.93
CA THR A 148 -8.35 -13.67 22.01
C THR A 148 -8.87 -13.15 23.35
N ASP A 149 -9.09 -14.06 24.30
CA ASP A 149 -9.36 -13.74 25.69
C ASP A 149 -8.09 -13.43 26.50
N GLY A 150 -8.24 -12.85 27.70
CA GLY A 150 -7.11 -12.53 28.58
C GLY A 150 -6.26 -11.32 28.15
N LEU A 151 -6.74 -10.54 27.19
CA LEU A 151 -6.17 -9.23 26.82
C LEU A 151 -7.02 -8.09 27.38
N THR A 152 -6.34 -7.03 27.84
CA THR A 152 -6.98 -5.76 28.21
C THR A 152 -7.59 -5.09 26.97
N SER A 153 -8.55 -4.18 27.16
CA SER A 153 -9.19 -3.45 26.05
C SER A 153 -8.21 -2.57 25.25
N GLU A 154 -7.07 -2.19 25.84
CA GLU A 154 -6.01 -1.47 25.13
C GLU A 154 -5.15 -2.44 24.30
N GLU A 155 -4.77 -3.58 24.86
CA GLU A 155 -4.05 -4.64 24.15
C GLU A 155 -4.84 -5.17 22.95
N LYS A 156 -6.15 -5.38 23.10
CA LYS A 156 -7.03 -5.79 21.99
C LYS A 156 -7.01 -4.78 20.85
N ARG A 157 -7.19 -3.49 21.16
CA ARG A 157 -7.14 -2.40 20.16
C ARG A 157 -5.79 -2.32 19.43
N LYS A 158 -4.68 -2.49 20.17
CA LYS A 158 -3.34 -2.54 19.55
C LYS A 158 -3.18 -3.76 18.67
N LEU A 159 -3.61 -4.93 19.14
CA LEU A 159 -3.52 -6.18 18.39
C LEU A 159 -4.31 -6.09 17.08
N ASP A 160 -5.55 -5.61 17.12
CA ASP A 160 -6.38 -5.39 15.94
C ASP A 160 -5.66 -4.47 14.94
N PHE A 161 -5.26 -3.28 15.40
CA PHE A 161 -4.58 -2.29 14.55
C PHE A 161 -3.30 -2.84 13.91
N TYR A 162 -2.42 -3.46 14.70
CA TYR A 162 -1.14 -3.94 14.18
C TYR A 162 -1.28 -5.25 13.39
N SER A 163 -2.29 -6.07 13.64
CA SER A 163 -2.61 -7.22 12.80
C SER A 163 -2.98 -6.77 11.38
N ASP A 164 -3.77 -5.70 11.27
CA ASP A 164 -4.08 -5.07 9.99
C ASP A 164 -2.82 -4.51 9.31
N GLN A 165 -1.90 -3.89 10.07
CA GLN A 165 -0.62 -3.43 9.50
C GLN A 165 0.22 -4.59 8.96
N VAL A 166 0.30 -5.71 9.68
CA VAL A 166 1.01 -6.91 9.23
C VAL A 166 0.37 -7.46 7.95
N VAL A 167 -0.95 -7.63 7.94
CA VAL A 167 -1.71 -8.06 6.76
C VAL A 167 -1.48 -7.12 5.57
N ASN A 168 -1.50 -5.81 5.81
CA ASN A 168 -1.27 -4.82 4.76
C ASN A 168 0.16 -4.82 4.25
N ALA A 169 1.16 -5.11 5.08
CA ALA A 169 2.56 -5.23 4.67
C ALA A 169 2.78 -6.39 3.69
N PHE A 170 2.05 -7.50 3.87
CA PHE A 170 2.08 -8.67 2.98
C PHE A 170 1.14 -8.57 1.77
N ALA A 171 0.49 -7.42 1.54
CA ALA A 171 -0.39 -7.26 0.39
C ALA A 171 0.37 -7.44 -0.92
N PRO A 172 -0.18 -8.18 -1.90
CA PRO A 172 0.48 -8.42 -3.19
C PRO A 172 0.70 -7.14 -4.00
N THR A 173 -0.04 -6.07 -3.70
CA THR A 173 0.17 -4.73 -4.27
C THR A 173 1.51 -4.11 -3.90
N ASN A 174 2.15 -4.55 -2.82
CA ASN A 174 3.40 -3.97 -2.32
C ASN A 174 4.64 -4.48 -3.07
N PHE A 175 4.51 -5.55 -3.86
CA PHE A 175 5.66 -6.15 -4.55
C PHE A 175 5.46 -6.09 -6.06
N LEU A 176 6.49 -5.65 -6.77
CA LEU A 176 6.47 -5.50 -8.23
C LEU A 176 6.04 -6.79 -8.94
N GLN A 177 6.58 -7.94 -8.54
CA GLN A 177 6.33 -9.22 -9.20
C GLN A 177 4.87 -9.71 -9.06
N THR A 178 4.15 -9.22 -8.07
CA THR A 178 2.78 -9.63 -7.76
C THR A 178 1.74 -8.55 -8.04
N ASN A 179 2.17 -7.40 -8.55
CA ASN A 179 1.33 -6.25 -8.82
C ASN A 179 1.18 -6.04 -10.34
N PRO A 180 0.03 -6.39 -10.95
CA PRO A 180 -0.19 -6.23 -12.38
C PRO A 180 -0.11 -4.77 -12.84
N ASP A 181 -0.56 -3.82 -12.01
CA ASP A 181 -0.53 -2.39 -12.33
C ASP A 181 0.91 -1.89 -12.39
N ALA A 182 1.76 -2.31 -11.45
CA ALA A 182 3.18 -1.99 -11.45
C ALA A 182 3.92 -2.64 -12.61
N LEU A 183 3.61 -3.90 -12.94
CA LEU A 183 4.20 -4.60 -14.09
C LEU A 183 3.82 -3.95 -15.42
N LYS A 184 2.54 -3.55 -15.56
CA LYS A 184 2.04 -2.83 -16.73
C LYS A 184 2.72 -1.48 -16.87
N ALA A 185 2.74 -0.67 -15.82
CA ALA A 185 3.44 0.62 -15.82
C ALA A 185 4.92 0.48 -16.16
N THR A 186 5.58 -0.56 -15.63
CA THR A 186 7.00 -0.85 -15.92
C THR A 186 7.21 -1.22 -17.39
N ARG A 187 6.31 -2.02 -17.98
CA ARG A 187 6.37 -2.36 -19.40
C ARG A 187 6.15 -1.12 -20.26
N ASP A 188 5.10 -0.34 -19.97
CA ASP A 188 4.69 0.81 -20.76
C ASP A 188 5.75 1.92 -20.71
N SER A 189 6.38 2.13 -19.54
CA SER A 189 7.45 3.11 -19.35
C SER A 189 8.86 2.54 -19.62
N LYS A 190 9.00 1.31 -20.13
CA LYS A 190 10.29 0.62 -20.31
C LYS A 190 11.21 0.67 -19.07
N GLY A 191 10.62 0.63 -17.87
CA GLY A 191 11.34 0.65 -16.58
C GLY A 191 11.61 2.03 -15.98
N GLU A 192 11.31 3.13 -16.67
CA GLU A 192 11.51 4.49 -16.15
C GLU A 192 10.76 4.76 -14.84
N ASN A 193 9.57 4.19 -14.64
CA ASN A 193 8.81 4.30 -13.40
C ASN A 193 9.60 3.81 -12.17
N LEU A 194 10.34 2.70 -12.30
CA LEU A 194 11.14 2.13 -11.21
C LEU A 194 12.35 3.01 -10.91
N LEU A 195 13.00 3.53 -11.95
CA LEU A 195 14.13 4.44 -11.80
C LEU A 195 13.72 5.74 -11.09
N ASN A 196 12.58 6.31 -11.49
CA ASN A 196 12.01 7.46 -10.80
C ASN A 196 11.67 7.15 -9.34
N GLY A 197 11.10 5.98 -9.05
CA GLY A 197 10.85 5.52 -7.69
C GLY A 197 12.14 5.41 -6.85
N LEU A 198 13.23 4.90 -7.43
CA LEU A 198 14.53 4.83 -6.76
C LEU A 198 15.15 6.20 -6.51
N ARG A 199 15.01 7.16 -7.45
CA ARG A 199 15.44 8.55 -7.25
C ARG A 199 14.71 9.16 -6.05
N ASN A 200 13.38 9.04 -6.02
CA ASN A 200 12.56 9.53 -4.91
C ASN A 200 12.98 8.91 -3.57
N LEU A 201 13.17 7.58 -3.54
CA LEU A 201 13.60 6.88 -2.33
C LEU A 201 14.99 7.31 -1.86
N ALA A 202 15.94 7.49 -2.78
CA ALA A 202 17.28 7.96 -2.45
C ALA A 202 17.24 9.37 -1.84
N ASP A 203 16.47 10.27 -2.45
CA ASP A 203 16.32 11.66 -1.99
C ASP A 203 15.61 11.73 -0.63
N ASP A 204 14.61 10.88 -0.40
CA ASP A 204 13.92 10.78 0.89
C ASP A 204 14.84 10.29 2.02
N LEU A 205 15.67 9.27 1.73
CA LEU A 205 16.62 8.73 2.71
C LEU A 205 17.71 9.74 3.07
N GLU A 206 18.22 10.49 2.10
CA GLU A 206 19.23 11.54 2.33
C GLU A 206 18.66 12.74 3.10
N ALA A 207 17.39 13.06 2.89
CA ALA A 207 16.71 14.11 3.66
C ALA A 207 16.55 13.76 5.15
N GLY A 208 16.77 12.50 5.56
CA GLY A 208 16.69 12.05 6.95
C GLY A 208 15.29 12.17 7.56
N LYS A 209 14.27 12.37 6.72
CA LYS A 209 12.86 12.55 7.09
C LYS A 209 12.04 11.34 6.65
N SER A 210 10.81 11.25 7.15
CA SER A 210 9.78 10.42 6.54
C SER A 210 9.65 10.73 5.04
N VAL A 211 9.28 9.73 4.24
CA VAL A 211 8.95 9.85 2.80
C VAL A 211 8.25 11.17 2.51
N LYS A 212 8.82 12.00 1.61
CA LYS A 212 8.23 13.29 1.26
C LYS A 212 6.87 13.06 0.63
N MET A 213 5.81 13.57 1.28
CA MET A 213 4.44 13.47 0.75
C MET A 213 4.10 14.63 -0.19
N VAL A 214 4.82 15.74 -0.06
CA VAL A 214 4.64 16.96 -0.85
C VAL A 214 6.01 17.56 -1.17
N ASP A 215 6.06 18.31 -2.27
CA ASP A 215 7.18 19.19 -2.56
C ASP A 215 7.06 20.42 -1.66
N ASP A 216 7.96 20.55 -0.69
CA ASP A 216 7.99 21.67 0.25
C ASP A 216 8.21 23.01 -0.47
N ASP A 217 8.88 23.01 -1.63
CA ASP A 217 9.20 24.20 -2.42
C ASP A 217 8.09 24.58 -3.42
N ALA A 218 7.08 23.72 -3.60
CA ALA A 218 5.98 23.97 -4.52
C ALA A 218 4.97 24.99 -3.98
N PHE A 219 5.01 25.35 -2.69
CA PHE A 219 4.00 26.19 -2.06
C PHE A 219 4.60 27.47 -1.45
N GLU A 220 4.17 28.61 -2.00
CA GLU A 220 4.54 29.95 -1.57
C GLU A 220 3.32 30.66 -0.95
N LEU A 221 3.45 31.02 0.34
CA LEU A 221 2.40 31.74 1.08
C LEU A 221 2.08 33.09 0.42
N GLY A 222 0.80 33.32 0.14
CA GLY A 222 0.31 34.54 -0.50
C GLY A 222 0.45 34.55 -2.03
N ARG A 223 1.02 33.50 -2.63
CA ARG A 223 1.13 33.36 -4.10
C ARG A 223 0.32 32.21 -4.67
N ASN A 224 0.42 31.01 -4.07
CA ASN A 224 -0.33 29.83 -4.52
C ASN A 224 -1.02 29.08 -3.36
N ILE A 225 -0.75 29.45 -2.11
CA ILE A 225 -1.53 29.08 -0.93
C ILE A 225 -1.92 30.33 -0.15
N ALA A 226 -3.04 30.28 0.57
CA ALA A 226 -3.57 31.43 1.33
C ALA A 226 -3.78 32.70 0.47
N VAL A 227 -4.20 32.55 -0.79
CA VAL A 227 -4.38 33.63 -1.76
C VAL A 227 -5.79 34.25 -1.76
N SER A 228 -6.70 33.74 -0.94
CA SER A 228 -8.08 34.22 -0.88
C SER A 228 -8.09 35.72 -0.53
N PRO A 229 -8.71 36.58 -1.37
CA PRO A 229 -8.74 38.01 -1.11
C PRO A 229 -9.35 38.29 0.26
N GLY A 230 -8.64 39.05 1.10
CA GLY A 230 -9.05 39.33 2.46
C GLY A 230 -8.13 40.34 3.13
N LYS A 231 -8.49 40.78 4.33
CA LYS A 231 -7.71 41.75 5.12
C LYS A 231 -7.74 41.40 6.59
N VAL A 232 -6.64 41.68 7.30
CA VAL A 232 -6.59 41.58 8.76
C VAL A 232 -7.35 42.76 9.36
N ILE A 233 -8.43 42.49 10.09
CA ILE A 233 -9.29 43.52 10.70
C ILE A 233 -9.04 43.69 12.21
N ALA A 234 -8.38 42.72 12.85
CA ALA A 234 -7.94 42.83 14.25
C ALA A 234 -6.73 41.92 14.50
N ARG A 235 -5.84 42.33 15.40
CA ARG A 235 -4.62 41.59 15.79
C ARG A 235 -4.40 41.71 17.30
N ASN A 236 -4.08 40.60 17.97
CA ASN A 236 -3.63 40.59 19.36
C ASN A 236 -2.46 39.61 19.56
N ARG A 237 -2.06 39.34 20.81
CA ARG A 237 -0.91 38.46 21.14
C ARG A 237 -1.10 37.00 20.71
N MET A 238 -2.34 36.53 20.56
CA MET A 238 -2.65 35.12 20.32
C MET A 238 -3.11 34.87 18.87
N ALA A 239 -3.69 35.87 18.20
CA ALA A 239 -4.31 35.65 16.90
C ALA A 239 -4.47 36.92 16.05
N GLU A 240 -4.71 36.70 14.76
CA GLU A 240 -5.15 37.68 13.77
C GLU A 240 -6.54 37.29 13.24
N LEU A 241 -7.44 38.26 13.13
CA LEU A 241 -8.76 38.10 12.53
C LEU A 241 -8.72 38.55 11.08
N ILE A 242 -8.97 37.62 10.15
CA ILE A 242 -8.99 37.88 8.71
C ILE A 242 -10.45 37.96 8.25
N GLN A 243 -10.81 39.07 7.59
CA GLN A 243 -12.08 39.21 6.87
C GLN A 243 -11.83 38.92 5.39
N TYR A 244 -12.39 37.82 4.89
CA TYR A 244 -12.37 37.49 3.48
C TYR A 244 -13.32 38.39 2.68
N ALA A 245 -12.95 38.70 1.44
CA ALA A 245 -13.81 39.41 0.51
C ALA A 245 -14.99 38.50 0.12
N PRO A 246 -16.23 39.03 0.05
CA PRO A 246 -17.37 38.27 -0.46
C PRO A 246 -17.12 37.82 -1.90
N SER A 247 -17.47 36.58 -2.23
CA SER A 247 -17.34 36.00 -3.57
C SER A 247 -18.66 35.92 -4.33
N THR A 248 -19.75 36.46 -3.79
CA THR A 248 -21.10 36.42 -4.36
C THR A 248 -21.63 37.82 -4.63
N GLU A 249 -22.47 37.96 -5.67
CA GLU A 249 -23.22 39.18 -5.93
C GLU A 249 -24.23 39.46 -4.81
N THR A 250 -24.55 40.74 -4.62
CA THR A 250 -25.44 41.23 -3.55
C THR A 250 -26.88 41.32 -4.03
#